data_AF-A0A9D7B8V6-F1
#
_entry.id   AF-A0A9D7B8V6-F1
#
_cell.length_a   1.000
_cell.length_b   1.000
_cell.length_c   1.000
_cell.angle_alpha   90.00
_cell.angle_beta   90.00
_cell.angle_gamma   90.00
#
_symmetry.space_group_name_H-M   'P 1'
#
loop_
_entity.id
_entity.type
_entity.pdbx_description
1 polymer ?
#
loop_
_entity_poly.entity_id
_entity_poly.type
_entity_poly.pdbx_seq_one_letter_code
_entity_poly.pdbx_strand_id
1 'polypeptide(L)' 'MTTRVERNKKDEVVITISGSKNAEAVQRLMDYLQYLFATDGSKARQADVDKISRDAKAAWWKKNKKRYLGEGRR' A
#
# COMPACT_ATOMS: atom_id res chain seq x y z
N MET A 1 23.89 -0.43 -19.80
CA MET A 1 22.88 -0.58 -18.73
C MET A 1 22.92 -2.02 -18.32
N THR A 2 23.55 -2.32 -17.18
CA THR A 2 23.72 -3.69 -16.71
C THR A 2 22.95 -3.82 -15.41
N THR A 3 21.94 -4.68 -15.41
CA THR A 3 21.16 -5.04 -14.22
C THR A 3 21.60 -6.42 -13.78
N ARG A 4 22.02 -6.57 -12.52
CA ARG A 4 22.41 -7.85 -11.92
C ARG A 4 21.55 -8.10 -10.69
N VAL A 5 21.00 -9.31 -10.60
CA VAL A 5 20.30 -9.81 -9.42
C VAL A 5 21.07 -11.03 -8.95
N GLU A 6 21.53 -11.00 -7.70
CA GLU A 6 22.25 -12.12 -7.09
C GLU A 6 21.84 -12.30 -5.64
N ARG A 7 22.02 -13.53 -5.11
CA ARG A 7 21.98 -13.78 -3.68
C ARG A 7 23.40 -13.74 -3.13
N ASN A 8 23.61 -12.97 -2.07
CA ASN A 8 24.92 -12.91 -1.42
C ASN A 8 25.12 -14.09 -0.44
N LYS A 9 26.30 -14.15 0.18
CA LYS A 9 26.66 -15.22 1.14
C LYS A 9 25.80 -15.25 2.41
N LYS A 10 24.97 -14.23 2.65
CA LYS A 10 24.04 -14.11 3.78
C LYS A 10 22.58 -14.33 3.36
N ASP A 11 22.36 -14.85 2.16
CA ASP A 11 21.04 -15.08 1.56
C ASP A 11 20.23 -13.80 1.27
N GLU A 12 20.89 -12.64 1.20
CA GLU A 12 20.25 -11.38 0.86
C GLU A 12 20.20 -11.20 -0.66
N VAL A 13 19.08 -10.67 -1.17
CA VAL A 13 18.93 -10.33 -2.58
C VAL A 13 19.60 -8.97 -2.86
N VAL A 14 20.63 -8.97 -3.70
CA VAL A 14 21.37 -7.76 -4.10
C VAL A 14 20.95 -7.38 -5.52
N ILE A 15 20.38 -6.17 -5.65
CA ILE A 15 19.98 -5.59 -6.94
C ILE A 15 20.96 -4.46 -7.28
N THR A 16 21.74 -4.64 -8.34
CA THR A 16 22.64 -3.60 -8.85
C THR A 16 22.12 -3.04 -10.16
N ILE A 17 21.92 -1.73 -10.21
CA ILE A 17 21.44 -1.01 -11.40
C ILE A 17 22.46 0.07 -11.75
N SER A 18 23.18 -0.12 -12.85
CA SER A 18 24.13 0.88 -13.36
C SER A 18 23.45 1.86 -14.34
N GLY A 19 23.62 3.16 -14.09
CA GLY A 19 23.24 4.22 -15.03
C GLY A 19 21.78 4.66 -15.03
N SER A 20 21.10 4.68 -13.88
CA SER A 20 19.71 5.17 -13.83
C SER A 20 19.63 6.68 -14.10
N LYS A 21 19.08 7.05 -15.27
CA LYS A 21 18.63 8.42 -15.54
C LYS A 21 17.26 8.74 -14.91
N ASN A 22 16.55 7.72 -14.41
CA ASN A 22 15.18 7.84 -13.90
C ASN A 22 15.08 7.27 -12.48
N ALA A 23 15.49 8.08 -11.51
CA ALA A 23 15.44 7.75 -10.08
C ALA A 23 14.01 7.43 -9.60
N GLU A 24 12.99 8.03 -10.22
CA GLU A 24 11.59 7.85 -9.86
C GLU A 24 11.08 6.43 -10.19
N ALA A 25 11.50 5.88 -11.33
CA ALA A 25 11.20 4.48 -11.66
C ALA A 25 11.85 3.50 -10.69
N VAL A 26 13.07 3.81 -10.22
CA VAL A 26 13.77 2.99 -9.21
C VAL A 26 13.07 3.10 -7.85
N GLN A 27 12.64 4.29 -7.44
CA GLN A 27 11.84 4.49 -6.22
C GLN A 27 10.56 3.67 -6.25
N ARG A 28 9.79 3.73 -7.36
CA ARG A 28 8.57 2.91 -7.51
C ARG A 28 8.83 1.40 -7.36
N LEU A 29 9.96 0.91 -7.88
CA LEU A 29 10.35 -0.49 -7.70
C LEU A 29 10.64 -0.81 -6.23
N MET A 30 11.35 0.08 -5.53
CA MET A 30 11.65 -0.09 -4.10
C MET A 30 10.38 -0.07 -3.25
N ASP A 31 9.45 0.85 -3.52
CA ASP A 31 8.16 0.94 -2.82
C ASP A 31 7.35 -0.35 -2.96
N TYR A 32 7.33 -0.94 -4.16
CA TYR A 32 6.63 -2.19 -4.42
C TYR A 32 7.27 -3.37 -3.67
N LEU A 33 8.61 -3.46 -3.67
CA LEU A 33 9.31 -4.50 -2.90
C LEU A 33 9.02 -4.36 -1.40
N GLN A 34 9.04 -3.13 -0.89
CA GLN A 34 8.75 -2.86 0.52
C GLN A 34 7.31 -3.21 0.89
N TYR A 35 6.35 -2.94 0.00
CA TYR A 35 4.98 -3.42 0.15
C TYR A 35 4.94 -4.94 0.25
N LEU A 36 5.57 -5.67 -0.68
CA LEU A 36 5.59 -7.13 -0.67
C LEU A 36 6.17 -7.66 0.65
N PHE A 37 7.32 -7.15 1.10
CA PHE A 37 7.93 -7.55 2.37
C PHE A 37 7.03 -7.24 3.58
N ALA A 38 6.39 -6.07 3.61
CA ALA A 38 5.47 -5.71 4.69
C ALA A 38 4.22 -6.62 4.70
N THR A 39 3.80 -7.11 3.54
CA THR A 39 2.64 -8.00 3.39
C THR A 39 2.97 -9.49 3.48
N ASP A 40 4.24 -9.90 3.42
CA ASP A 40 4.66 -11.31 3.39
C ASP A 40 4.23 -12.08 4.65
N GLY A 41 4.16 -11.39 5.79
CA GLY A 41 3.62 -11.93 7.05
C GLY A 41 2.13 -11.65 7.29
N SER A 42 1.45 -10.93 6.39
CA SER A 42 0.08 -10.48 6.57
C SER A 42 -0.92 -11.60 6.30
N LYS A 43 -1.63 -12.03 7.35
CA LYS A 43 -2.79 -12.94 7.23
C LYS A 43 -4.09 -12.20 6.87
N ALA A 44 -4.03 -10.87 6.76
CA ALA A 44 -5.20 -10.06 6.48
C ALA A 44 -5.69 -10.33 5.06
N ARG A 45 -6.94 -10.78 4.95
CA ARG A 45 -7.60 -11.03 3.66
C ARG A 45 -8.19 -9.73 3.14
N GLN A 46 -8.45 -9.67 1.84
CA GLN A 46 -9.20 -8.55 1.24
C GLN A 46 -10.53 -8.30 1.98
N ALA A 47 -11.19 -9.37 2.44
CA ALA A 47 -12.41 -9.28 3.24
C ALA A 47 -12.24 -8.48 4.56
N ASP A 48 -11.06 -8.52 5.19
CA ASP A 48 -10.77 -7.78 6.42
C ASP A 48 -10.63 -6.28 6.12
N VAL A 49 -9.96 -5.94 5.02
CA VAL A 49 -9.81 -4.57 4.51
C VAL A 49 -11.18 -3.99 4.12
N ASP A 50 -12.00 -4.79 3.43
CA ASP A 50 -13.35 -4.40 3.04
C ASP A 50 -14.26 -4.19 4.26
N LYS A 51 -14.11 -5.03 5.29
CA LYS A 51 -14.83 -4.88 6.56
C LYS A 51 -14.47 -3.56 7.22
N ILE A 52 -13.18 -3.26 7.39
CA ILE A 52 -12.72 -2.00 7.98
C ILE A 52 -13.24 -0.79 7.17
N SER A 53 -13.16 -0.87 5.83
CA SER A 53 -13.65 0.19 4.95
C SER A 53 -15.16 0.43 5.08
N ARG A 54 -15.96 -0.65 5.18
CA ARG A 54 -17.41 -0.54 5.40
C ARG A 54 -17.72 0.04 6.77
N ASP A 55 -17.05 -0.43 7.82
CA ASP A 55 -17.27 0.02 9.19
C ASP A 55 -16.93 1.52 9.33
N ALA A 56 -15.80 1.96 8.76
CA ALA A 56 -15.40 3.37 8.74
C ALA A 56 -16.42 4.25 7.99
N LYS A 57 -16.88 3.83 6.80
CA LYS A 57 -17.90 4.55 6.03
C LYS A 57 -19.23 4.63 6.79
N ALA A 58 -19.65 3.54 7.43
CA ALA A 58 -20.88 3.50 8.20
C ALA A 58 -20.81 4.43 9.43
N ALA A 59 -19.69 4.41 10.17
CA ALA A 59 -19.46 5.31 11.29
C ALA A 59 -19.45 6.78 10.86
N TRP A 60 -18.75 7.09 9.77
CA TRP A 60 -18.71 8.44 9.20
C TRP A 60 -20.11 8.90 8.75
N TRP A 61 -20.87 8.05 8.06
CA TRP A 61 -22.22 8.36 7.62
C TRP A 61 -23.16 8.59 8.80
N LYS A 62 -23.12 7.73 9.83
CA LYS A 62 -23.93 7.92 11.05
C LYS A 62 -23.68 9.28 11.71
N LYS A 63 -22.42 9.73 11.72
CA LYS A 63 -22.04 11.05 12.28
C LYS A 63 -22.49 12.23 11.41
N ASN A 64 -22.48 12.08 10.08
CA ASN A 64 -22.68 13.20 9.15
C ASN A 64 -24.04 13.21 8.45
N LYS A 65 -24.84 12.14 8.51
CA LYS A 65 -26.14 12.01 7.82
C LYS A 65 -27.07 13.20 8.07
N LYS A 66 -27.13 13.71 9.31
CA LYS A 66 -27.96 14.89 9.67
C LYS A 66 -27.57 16.16 8.89
N ARG A 67 -26.28 16.33 8.58
CA ARG A 67 -25.77 17.48 7.80
C ARG A 67 -26.21 17.40 6.34
N TYR A 68 -26.31 16.18 5.80
CA TYR A 68 -26.62 15.95 4.39
C TYR A 68 -28.11 15.77 4.10
N LEU A 69 -28.91 15.32 5.08
CA LEU A 69 -30.35 15.13 4.93
C LEU A 69 -31.20 16.31 5.38
N GLY A 70 -30.59 17.37 5.90
CA GLY A 70 -31.30 18.63 6.17
C GLY A 70 -32.45 18.50 7.19
N GLU A 71 -32.37 17.56 8.14
CA GLU A 71 -33.39 17.31 9.19
C GLU A 71 -33.58 18.47 10.19
N GLY A 72 -33.14 19.69 9.85
CA GLY A 72 -33.35 20.93 10.60
C GLY A 72 -33.89 22.10 9.76
N ARG A 73 -34.38 21.87 8.54
CA ARG A 73 -35.14 22.85 7.75
C ARG A 73 -36.58 22.39 7.56
N ARG A 74 -37.36 22.38 8.63
CA ARG A 74 -38.83 22.51 8.62
C ARG A 74 -39.23 23.37 9.81
#